data_AF-A0A3Q7NL11-F1
#
_entry.id   AF-A0A3Q7NL11-F1
#
_cell.length_a   1.000
_cell.length_b   1.000
_cell.length_c   1.000
_cell.angle_alpha   90.00
_cell.angle_beta   90.00
_cell.angle_gamma   90.00
#
_symmetry.space_group_name_H-M   'P 1'
#
loop_
_entity.id
_entity.type
_entity.pdbx_description
1 polymer ?
#
loop_
_entity_poly.entity_id
_entity_poly.type
_entity_poly.pdbx_seq_one_letter_code
_entity_poly.pdbx_strand_id
1 'polypeptide(L)'
;MKPAAPHSLLLSSLCLALCCLGGARGSRRSGNHEWKKLIMVHHWPVTVCKEVENDCRDPPDYWTIHGLWPDKAEECNGSWPFNLEEIKDLLPKMKMYWPDVIHPLNHSHFCMLQKLGIKPSINYYQISDIKDALAGIYGVIPKVQCLPPKQGEEVQTIGQIELCFTKELRLRNCTEPGEPGGAGGAGGPGLEVCEDGPAFYPPPQQTAP
;
A
#
# COMPACT_ATOMS: atom_id res chain seq x y z
N MET A 1 -14.86 -80.74 -23.51
CA MET A 1 -15.68 -80.05 -22.48
C MET A 1 -14.84 -79.80 -21.23
N LYS A 2 -14.52 -78.53 -20.95
CA LYS A 2 -14.44 -77.89 -19.62
C LYS A 2 -14.01 -76.42 -19.86
N PRO A 3 -14.62 -75.43 -19.19
CA PRO A 3 -14.47 -74.02 -19.55
C PRO A 3 -13.18 -73.45 -18.96
N ALA A 4 -12.45 -72.67 -19.76
CA ALA A 4 -11.38 -71.82 -19.24
C ALA A 4 -12.03 -70.57 -18.61
N ALA A 5 -11.90 -70.46 -17.29
CA ALA A 5 -12.32 -69.29 -16.54
C ALA A 5 -11.42 -68.07 -16.87
N PRO A 6 -11.97 -66.84 -16.83
CA PRO A 6 -11.30 -65.66 -17.34
C PRO A 6 -10.32 -65.10 -16.29
N HIS A 7 -9.04 -65.45 -16.40
CA HIS A 7 -7.97 -64.77 -15.65
C HIS A 7 -7.78 -63.29 -16.07
N SER A 8 -8.40 -62.84 -17.18
CA SER A 8 -8.33 -61.43 -17.63
C SER A 8 -9.19 -60.45 -16.83
N LEU A 9 -10.10 -60.91 -15.97
CA LEU A 9 -10.99 -60.00 -15.22
C LEU A 9 -10.43 -59.55 -13.86
N LEU A 10 -9.39 -60.21 -13.34
CA LEU A 10 -8.78 -59.82 -12.05
C LEU A 10 -7.66 -58.78 -12.20
N LEU A 11 -7.01 -58.69 -13.36
CA LEU A 11 -5.98 -57.68 -13.63
C LEU A 11 -6.55 -56.31 -14.03
N SER A 12 -7.78 -56.25 -14.58
CA SER A 12 -8.41 -54.96 -14.91
C SER A 12 -9.00 -54.25 -13.69
N SER A 13 -9.39 -54.99 -12.65
CA SER A 13 -9.96 -54.42 -11.42
C SER A 13 -8.89 -53.74 -10.54
N LEU A 14 -7.63 -54.19 -10.59
CA LEU A 14 -6.55 -53.59 -9.79
C LEU A 14 -6.01 -52.28 -10.39
N CYS A 15 -6.10 -52.09 -11.71
CA CYS A 15 -5.71 -50.83 -12.36
C CYS A 15 -6.69 -49.67 -12.08
N LEU A 16 -7.98 -49.96 -11.91
CA LEU A 16 -8.99 -48.94 -11.64
C LEU A 16 -8.96 -48.43 -10.19
N ALA A 17 -8.42 -49.21 -9.24
CA ALA A 17 -8.27 -48.76 -7.84
C ALA A 17 -7.07 -47.82 -7.62
N LEU A 18 -5.98 -48.00 -8.39
CA LEU A 18 -4.81 -47.11 -8.32
C LEU A 18 -5.01 -45.76 -9.03
N CYS A 19 -5.92 -45.68 -10.00
CA CYS A 19 -6.29 -44.41 -10.62
C CYS A 19 -7.13 -43.50 -9.70
N CYS A 20 -7.80 -44.05 -8.69
CA CYS A 20 -8.66 -43.29 -7.77
C CYS A 20 -7.94 -42.78 -6.50
N LEU A 21 -6.69 -43.19 -6.26
CA LEU A 21 -5.85 -42.67 -5.16
C LEU A 21 -4.87 -41.58 -5.61
N GLY A 22 -4.83 -41.28 -6.92
CA GLY A 22 -4.28 -40.02 -7.43
C GLY A 22 -5.23 -38.87 -7.12
N GLY A 23 -5.48 -38.64 -5.82
CA GLY A 23 -6.27 -37.51 -5.33
C GLY A 23 -5.82 -36.27 -6.07
N ALA A 24 -6.79 -35.53 -6.59
CA ALA A 24 -6.59 -34.29 -7.30
C ALA A 24 -5.49 -33.48 -6.59
N ARG A 25 -4.27 -33.52 -7.13
CA ARG A 25 -3.38 -32.37 -7.04
C ARG A 25 -4.09 -31.33 -7.88
N GLY A 26 -5.08 -30.68 -7.26
CA GLY A 26 -5.40 -29.32 -7.62
C GLY A 26 -4.06 -28.64 -7.67
N SER A 27 -3.57 -28.41 -8.88
CA SER A 27 -2.45 -27.52 -9.10
C SER A 27 -2.87 -26.27 -8.34
N ARG A 28 -2.22 -26.02 -7.19
CA ARG A 28 -2.30 -24.71 -6.55
C ARG A 28 -2.01 -23.78 -7.71
N ARG A 29 -3.01 -23.02 -8.14
CA ARG A 29 -2.79 -21.91 -9.06
C ARG A 29 -1.74 -21.07 -8.34
N SER A 30 -0.47 -21.25 -8.70
CA SER A 30 0.55 -20.27 -8.42
C SER A 30 0.00 -19.04 -9.11
N GLY A 31 -0.53 -18.10 -8.34
CA GLY A 31 -1.01 -16.85 -8.88
C GLY A 31 0.13 -16.30 -9.74
N ASN A 32 -0.19 -15.80 -10.94
CA ASN A 32 0.81 -15.07 -11.68
C ASN A 32 1.09 -13.78 -10.88
N HIS A 33 2.14 -13.78 -10.05
CA HIS A 33 2.54 -12.64 -9.21
C HIS A 33 3.29 -11.58 -10.02
N GLU A 34 2.83 -11.35 -11.25
CA GLU A 34 3.46 -10.41 -12.17
C GLU A 34 3.04 -8.99 -11.83
N TRP A 35 4.01 -8.19 -11.40
CA TRP A 35 3.88 -6.77 -11.16
C TRP A 35 4.79 -6.00 -12.11
N LYS A 36 4.49 -4.73 -12.37
CA LYS A 36 5.18 -3.89 -13.38
C LYS A 36 5.94 -2.72 -12.77
N LYS A 37 5.49 -2.22 -11.63
CA LYS A 37 6.07 -1.05 -10.95
C LYS A 37 5.95 -1.20 -9.44
N LEU A 38 6.80 -0.49 -8.73
CA LEU A 38 6.69 -0.28 -7.29
C LEU A 38 6.05 1.06 -7.03
N ILE A 39 5.33 1.15 -5.91
CA ILE A 39 4.64 2.36 -5.45
C ILE A 39 5.17 2.64 -4.05
N MET A 40 5.98 3.69 -3.91
CA MET A 40 6.41 4.20 -2.62
C MET A 40 5.37 5.18 -2.11
N VAL A 41 4.84 4.90 -0.93
CA VAL A 41 3.71 5.62 -0.40
C VAL A 41 4.07 6.27 0.90
N HIS A 42 3.81 7.57 0.96
CA HIS A 42 3.91 8.37 2.17
C HIS A 42 2.54 8.90 2.52
N HIS A 43 2.21 8.91 3.79
CA HIS A 43 0.97 9.54 4.30
C HIS A 43 1.28 10.72 5.21
N TRP A 44 0.30 11.60 5.35
CA TRP A 44 0.32 12.70 6.29
C TRP A 44 -0.38 12.27 7.58
N PRO A 45 0.35 12.05 8.69
CA PRO A 45 -0.20 11.47 9.90
C PRO A 45 -1.46 12.18 10.42
N VAL A 46 -1.46 13.52 10.43
CA VAL A 46 -2.59 14.32 10.92
C VAL A 46 -3.90 14.01 10.17
N THR A 47 -3.82 13.68 8.88
CA THR A 47 -5.01 13.36 8.08
C THR A 47 -5.43 11.92 8.29
N VAL A 48 -4.52 10.96 8.13
CA VAL A 48 -4.88 9.53 8.19
C VAL A 48 -5.27 9.07 9.58
N CYS A 49 -4.79 9.76 10.62
CA CYS A 49 -5.24 9.58 12.00
C CYS A 49 -6.74 9.89 12.21
N LYS A 50 -7.36 10.77 11.41
CA LYS A 50 -8.78 11.12 11.55
C LYS A 50 -9.72 9.96 11.24
N GLU A 51 -9.24 8.91 10.59
CA GLU A 51 -10.01 7.72 10.23
C GLU A 51 -10.06 6.67 11.35
N VAL A 52 -9.26 6.85 12.41
CA VAL A 52 -9.11 5.87 13.49
C VAL A 52 -9.55 6.54 14.78
N GLU A 53 -10.67 6.12 15.36
CA GLU A 53 -11.32 6.71 16.54
C GLU A 53 -10.48 6.70 17.84
N ASN A 54 -9.17 6.40 17.80
CA ASN A 54 -8.29 6.34 18.97
C ASN A 54 -6.89 6.97 18.78
N ASP A 55 -6.53 7.81 19.76
CA ASP A 55 -5.19 8.13 20.28
C ASP A 55 -4.07 8.63 19.34
N CYS A 56 -4.39 9.42 18.31
CA CYS A 56 -3.39 10.29 17.68
C CYS A 56 -3.18 11.60 18.47
N ARG A 57 -2.64 11.50 19.69
CA ARG A 57 -2.43 12.66 20.58
C ARG A 57 -1.36 13.64 20.08
N ASP A 58 -0.38 13.14 19.32
CA ASP A 58 0.78 13.91 18.85
C ASP A 58 1.32 13.31 17.54
N PRO A 59 0.58 13.47 16.44
CA PRO A 59 0.99 12.93 15.14
C PRO A 59 2.28 13.61 14.67
N PRO A 60 3.21 12.87 14.02
CA PRO A 60 4.41 13.47 13.46
C PRO A 60 4.12 14.64 12.51
N ASP A 61 4.96 15.67 12.57
CA ASP A 61 4.87 16.90 11.75
C ASP A 61 5.54 16.79 10.36
N TYR A 62 5.79 15.56 9.93
CA TYR A 62 6.40 15.20 8.65
C TYR A 62 5.68 14.02 8.00
N TRP A 63 5.85 13.88 6.69
CA TRP A 63 5.33 12.76 5.92
C TRP A 63 6.06 11.46 6.29
N THR A 64 5.32 10.45 6.73
CA THR A 64 5.85 9.14 7.12
C THR A 64 5.63 8.11 6.03
N ILE A 65 6.47 7.08 6.00
CA ILE A 65 6.34 5.96 5.08
C ILE A 65 5.12 5.14 5.50
N HIS A 66 4.22 4.90 4.55
CA HIS A 66 3.18 3.89 4.67
C HIS A 66 3.69 2.55 4.16
N GLY A 67 4.27 2.53 2.95
CA GLY A 67 4.82 1.30 2.39
C GLY A 67 5.46 1.44 1.03
N LEU A 68 6.12 0.36 0.61
CA LEU A 68 6.60 0.15 -0.74
C LEU A 68 5.90 -1.09 -1.31
N TRP A 69 5.07 -0.89 -2.33
CA TRP A 69 4.15 -1.92 -2.79
C TRP A 69 4.29 -2.23 -4.28
N PRO A 70 4.26 -3.51 -4.67
CA PRO A 70 4.02 -3.88 -6.05
C PRO A 70 2.61 -3.46 -6.49
N ASP A 71 2.45 -3.02 -7.73
CA ASP A 71 1.18 -2.49 -8.23
C ASP A 71 0.05 -3.53 -8.39
N LYS A 72 0.40 -4.80 -8.58
CA LYS A 72 -0.56 -5.87 -8.92
C LYS A 72 -0.31 -7.19 -8.18
N ALA A 73 0.51 -7.17 -7.13
CA ALA A 73 0.89 -8.38 -6.43
C ALA A 73 0.99 -8.13 -4.91
N GLU A 74 0.31 -8.98 -4.15
CA GLU A 74 0.32 -9.02 -2.70
C GLU A 74 0.44 -10.48 -2.21
N GLU A 75 0.77 -10.66 -0.93
CA GLU A 75 0.84 -11.97 -0.24
C GLU A 75 1.52 -13.09 -1.04
N CYS A 76 2.59 -12.76 -1.78
CA CYS A 76 3.13 -13.65 -2.82
C CYS A 76 3.74 -14.95 -2.29
N ASN A 77 4.19 -14.96 -1.02
CA ASN A 77 4.81 -16.15 -0.42
C ASN A 77 4.49 -16.28 1.07
N GLY A 78 3.41 -17.00 1.39
CA GLY A 78 3.05 -17.31 2.77
C GLY A 78 4.03 -18.25 3.51
N SER A 79 5.00 -18.84 2.80
CA SER A 79 6.07 -19.65 3.43
C SER A 79 7.31 -18.82 3.79
N TRP A 80 7.32 -17.51 3.51
CA TRP A 80 8.42 -16.59 3.83
C TRP A 80 7.93 -15.50 4.79
N PRO A 81 7.84 -15.80 6.10
CA PRO A 81 7.35 -14.86 7.09
C PRO A 81 8.34 -13.72 7.33
N PHE A 82 7.81 -12.58 7.81
CA PHE A 82 8.64 -11.47 8.29
C PHE A 82 9.55 -11.92 9.45
N ASN A 83 10.80 -11.47 9.43
CA ASN A 83 11.79 -11.74 10.46
C ASN A 83 12.45 -10.44 10.91
N LEU A 84 12.13 -10.00 12.14
CA LEU A 84 12.65 -8.75 12.70
C LEU A 84 14.18 -8.72 12.81
N GLU A 85 14.81 -9.88 13.00
CA GLU A 85 16.25 -10.01 13.15
C GLU A 85 17.02 -9.52 11.92
N GLU A 86 16.44 -9.68 10.73
CA GLU A 86 17.06 -9.32 9.45
C GLU A 86 17.14 -7.81 9.21
N ILE A 87 16.40 -7.02 9.98
CA ILE A 87 16.30 -5.55 9.83
C ILE A 87 16.64 -4.79 11.12
N LYS A 88 17.25 -5.46 12.10
CA LYS A 88 17.53 -4.89 13.43
C LYS A 88 18.31 -3.57 13.38
N ASP A 89 19.26 -3.48 12.47
CA ASP A 89 20.08 -2.30 12.22
C ASP A 89 19.29 -1.12 11.63
N LEU A 90 18.17 -1.41 10.94
CA LEU A 90 17.27 -0.40 10.39
C LEU A 90 16.24 0.12 11.40
N LEU A 91 15.99 -0.59 12.51
CA LEU A 91 14.94 -0.23 13.48
C LEU A 91 15.01 1.21 14.00
N PRO A 92 16.19 1.80 14.30
CA PRO A 92 16.24 3.20 14.70
C PRO A 92 15.69 4.14 13.62
N LYS A 93 15.96 3.86 12.34
CA LYS A 93 15.45 4.64 11.22
C LYS A 93 13.98 4.33 10.94
N MET A 94 13.54 3.09 11.09
CA MET A 94 12.14 2.72 10.89
C MET A 94 11.23 3.34 11.94
N LYS A 95 11.64 3.36 13.21
CA LYS A 95 10.91 4.08 14.27
C LYS A 95 10.74 5.58 13.97
N MET A 96 11.68 6.15 13.22
CA MET A 96 11.61 7.55 12.81
C MET A 96 10.79 7.72 11.52
N TYR A 97 11.13 7.04 10.44
CA TYR A 97 10.55 7.34 9.13
C TYR A 97 9.36 6.46 8.75
N TRP A 98 9.14 5.33 9.41
CA TRP A 98 8.05 4.38 9.16
C TRP A 98 7.30 3.98 10.46
N PRO A 99 6.79 4.95 11.25
CA PRO A 99 5.95 4.66 12.40
C PRO A 99 4.59 4.10 11.97
N ASP A 100 3.96 3.31 12.86
CA ASP A 100 2.56 2.95 12.70
C ASP A 100 1.67 4.09 13.20
N VAL A 101 1.09 4.84 12.26
CA VAL A 101 0.14 5.94 12.53
C VAL A 101 -1.30 5.57 12.17
N ILE A 102 -1.55 4.31 11.77
CA ILE A 102 -2.85 3.81 11.35
C ILE A 102 -3.43 2.88 12.43
N HIS A 103 -2.60 2.12 13.14
CA HIS A 103 -3.01 1.20 14.20
C HIS A 103 -2.16 1.42 15.45
N PRO A 104 -2.35 2.51 16.22
CA PRO A 104 -1.49 2.82 17.35
C PRO A 104 -1.59 1.75 18.44
N LEU A 105 -0.63 0.82 18.46
CA LEU A 105 -0.35 -0.06 19.58
C LEU A 105 0.84 0.53 20.35
N ASN A 106 0.56 1.17 21.49
CA ASN A 106 1.49 1.64 22.53
C ASN A 106 2.82 2.29 22.08
N HIS A 107 2.78 3.62 22.03
CA HIS A 107 3.83 4.62 22.30
C HIS A 107 5.23 4.49 21.70
N SER A 108 5.51 5.31 20.68
CA SER A 108 6.69 6.20 20.66
C SER A 108 6.54 7.32 19.62
N HIS A 109 6.62 8.60 20.03
CA HIS A 109 6.55 9.78 19.16
C HIS A 109 7.94 10.21 18.67
N PHE A 110 8.07 10.65 17.41
CA PHE A 110 9.20 11.43 16.90
C PHE A 110 8.74 12.38 15.76
N CYS A 111 9.37 13.56 15.63
CA CYS A 111 9.15 14.71 14.70
C CYS A 111 10.49 15.13 14.03
N MET A 112 10.55 15.40 12.71
CA MET A 112 11.42 16.44 12.09
C MET A 112 11.38 16.59 10.55
N LEU A 113 11.24 17.89 10.18
CA LEU A 113 11.77 18.72 9.09
C LEU A 113 11.14 18.74 7.69
N GLN A 114 10.67 19.96 7.38
CA GLN A 114 10.16 20.43 6.09
C GLN A 114 11.17 21.38 5.44
N LYS A 115 11.55 21.08 4.19
CA LYS A 115 12.10 22.05 3.23
C LYS A 115 11.16 22.01 2.02
N LEU A 116 10.98 23.15 1.34
CA LEU A 116 10.26 23.38 0.06
C LEU A 116 9.00 24.26 0.11
N GLY A 117 8.67 24.89 1.25
CA GLY A 117 7.68 25.97 1.28
C GLY A 117 6.20 25.55 1.24
N ILE A 118 5.88 24.31 0.85
CA ILE A 118 4.59 23.67 1.14
C ILE A 118 4.67 23.18 2.58
N LYS A 119 4.03 23.93 3.48
CA LYS A 119 3.95 23.60 4.89
C LYS A 119 2.50 23.46 5.31
N PRO A 120 2.20 22.64 6.32
CA PRO A 120 0.88 22.58 6.89
C PRO A 120 0.40 23.98 7.28
N SER A 121 -0.82 24.31 6.92
CA SER A 121 -1.34 25.68 7.00
C SER A 121 -2.83 25.66 7.24
N ILE A 122 -3.34 26.70 7.89
CA ILE A 122 -4.79 26.95 8.00
C ILE A 122 -5.41 27.39 6.67
N ASN A 123 -4.60 27.86 5.72
CA ASN A 123 -5.05 28.23 4.38
C ASN A 123 -5.06 27.01 3.46
N TYR A 124 -5.95 27.04 2.45
CA TYR A 124 -6.02 25.99 1.44
C TYR A 124 -4.95 26.16 0.38
N TYR A 125 -4.49 25.03 -0.15
CA TYR A 125 -3.63 24.96 -1.33
C TYR A 125 -4.47 24.53 -2.53
N GLN A 126 -4.07 24.95 -3.73
CA GLN A 126 -4.58 24.30 -4.94
C GLN A 126 -3.84 22.99 -5.16
N ILE A 127 -4.58 21.92 -5.46
CA ILE A 127 -4.00 20.61 -5.76
C ILE A 127 -3.03 20.67 -6.96
N SER A 128 -3.28 21.56 -7.93
CA SER A 128 -2.35 21.85 -9.04
C SER A 128 -0.97 22.29 -8.55
N ASP A 129 -0.93 23.23 -7.59
CA ASP A 129 0.33 23.81 -7.11
C ASP A 129 1.17 22.76 -6.38
N ILE A 130 0.50 21.87 -5.63
CA ILE A 130 1.15 20.74 -4.97
C ILE A 130 1.70 19.76 -6.02
N LYS A 131 0.88 19.36 -7.00
CA LYS A 131 1.30 18.44 -8.08
C LYS A 131 2.49 19.01 -8.86
N ASP A 132 2.46 20.30 -9.19
CA ASP A 132 3.51 20.99 -9.95
C ASP A 132 4.82 21.11 -9.16
N ALA A 133 4.74 21.47 -7.87
CA ALA A 133 5.92 21.55 -7.01
C ALA A 133 6.60 20.17 -6.86
N LEU A 134 5.79 19.11 -6.64
CA LEU A 134 6.30 17.76 -6.56
C LEU A 134 6.90 17.30 -7.89
N ALA A 135 6.26 17.61 -9.02
CA ALA A 135 6.78 17.29 -10.34
C ALA A 135 8.12 17.99 -10.61
N GLY A 136 8.28 19.24 -10.16
CA GLY A 136 9.54 19.99 -10.26
C GLY A 136 10.70 19.35 -9.48
N ILE A 137 10.41 18.64 -8.38
CA ILE A 137 11.43 17.98 -7.56
C ILE A 137 11.76 16.58 -8.08
N TYR A 138 10.74 15.80 -8.40
CA TYR A 138 10.90 14.38 -8.73
C TYR A 138 11.06 14.13 -10.24
N GLY A 139 10.75 15.10 -11.09
CA GLY A 139 10.76 14.94 -12.55
C GLY A 139 9.68 14.01 -13.10
N VAL A 140 8.74 13.58 -12.24
CA VAL A 140 7.57 12.74 -12.55
C VAL A 140 6.38 13.27 -11.77
N ILE A 141 5.16 12.97 -12.21
CA ILE A 141 3.93 13.44 -11.55
C ILE A 141 3.51 12.38 -10.52
N PRO A 142 3.60 12.67 -9.21
CA PRO A 142 3.13 11.74 -8.19
C PRO A 142 1.60 11.73 -8.12
N LYS A 143 1.03 10.65 -7.60
CA LYS A 143 -0.40 10.60 -7.28
C LYS A 143 -0.60 11.20 -5.90
N VAL A 144 -1.53 12.16 -5.79
CA VAL A 144 -1.91 12.77 -4.52
C VAL A 144 -3.31 12.28 -4.16
N GLN A 145 -3.46 11.80 -2.93
CA GLN A 145 -4.72 11.28 -2.41
C GLN A 145 -5.20 12.06 -1.18
N CYS A 146 -6.51 12.23 -1.12
CA CYS A 146 -7.21 13.06 -0.16
C CYS A 146 -8.35 12.29 0.51
N LEU A 147 -8.66 12.66 1.74
CA LEU A 147 -9.96 12.33 2.34
C LEU A 147 -11.01 13.29 1.77
N PRO A 148 -12.18 12.79 1.36
CA PRO A 148 -13.28 13.65 0.97
C PRO A 148 -13.77 14.50 2.16
N PRO A 149 -14.36 15.68 1.91
CA PRO A 149 -14.87 16.53 2.99
C PRO A 149 -15.93 15.79 3.82
N LYS A 150 -15.80 15.81 5.15
CA LYS A 150 -16.84 15.33 6.08
C LYS A 150 -17.91 16.41 6.29
N GLN A 151 -19.00 16.06 6.98
CA GLN A 151 -20.11 16.99 7.23
C GLN A 151 -19.62 18.25 7.96
N GLY A 152 -19.73 19.42 7.30
CA GLY A 152 -19.25 20.71 7.82
C GLY A 152 -17.86 21.13 7.34
N GLU A 153 -17.15 20.28 6.59
CA GLU A 153 -15.91 20.63 5.89
C GLU A 153 -16.24 21.04 4.44
N GLU A 154 -15.56 22.07 3.92
CA GLU A 154 -15.80 22.60 2.57
C GLU A 154 -14.89 21.97 1.51
N VAL A 155 -13.74 21.44 1.92
CA VAL A 155 -12.66 21.01 1.03
C VAL A 155 -12.11 19.66 1.44
N GLN A 156 -11.56 18.94 0.46
CA GLN A 156 -10.85 17.69 0.69
C GLN A 156 -9.57 17.91 1.50
N THR A 157 -9.12 16.89 2.22
CA THR A 157 -7.91 16.98 3.06
C THR A 157 -6.81 16.07 2.51
N ILE A 158 -5.63 16.61 2.21
CA ILE A 158 -4.51 15.81 1.69
C ILE A 158 -4.04 14.78 2.73
N GLY A 159 -3.88 13.53 2.31
CA GLY A 159 -3.56 12.43 3.22
C GLY A 159 -2.47 11.48 2.75
N GLN A 160 -2.25 11.34 1.44
CA GLN A 160 -1.28 10.38 0.93
C GLN A 160 -0.65 10.87 -0.39
N ILE A 161 0.64 10.57 -0.59
CA ILE A 161 1.38 10.80 -1.84
C ILE A 161 2.03 9.48 -2.27
N GLU A 162 1.82 9.10 -3.52
CA GLU A 162 2.41 7.91 -4.12
C GLU A 162 3.43 8.30 -5.21
N LEU A 163 4.66 7.78 -5.09
CA LEU A 163 5.72 7.86 -6.09
C LEU A 163 5.91 6.49 -6.72
N CYS A 164 5.89 6.42 -8.06
CA CYS A 164 6.09 5.15 -8.76
C CYS A 164 7.52 4.95 -9.23
N PHE A 165 7.97 3.70 -9.16
CA PHE A 165 9.30 3.27 -9.54
C PHE A 165 9.24 2.11 -10.53
N THR A 166 10.22 2.02 -11.42
CA THR A 166 10.49 0.80 -12.18
C THR A 166 10.99 -0.30 -11.24
N LYS A 167 11.12 -1.53 -11.76
CA LYS A 167 11.68 -2.66 -10.99
C LYS A 167 13.13 -2.40 -10.53
N GLU A 168 13.83 -1.54 -11.26
CA GLU A 168 15.21 -1.11 -11.01
C GLU A 168 15.29 0.15 -10.13
N LEU A 169 14.20 0.52 -9.45
CA LEU A 169 14.12 1.66 -8.54
C LEU A 169 14.41 3.02 -9.21
N ARG A 170 13.99 3.18 -10.47
CA ARG A 170 14.00 4.49 -11.15
C ARG A 170 12.62 5.13 -11.11
N LEU A 171 12.56 6.42 -10.81
CA LEU A 171 11.31 7.18 -10.81
C LEU A 171 10.62 7.11 -12.18
N ARG A 172 9.30 6.94 -12.15
CA ARG A 172 8.42 6.90 -13.33
C ARG A 172 7.04 7.46 -12.98
N ASN A 173 6.30 7.87 -14.00
CA ASN A 173 4.88 8.18 -13.83
C ASN A 173 4.10 6.91 -13.43
N CYS A 174 3.10 7.09 -12.57
CA CYS A 174 2.25 6.01 -12.09
C CYS A 174 1.25 5.51 -13.14
N THR A 175 0.81 6.38 -14.03
CA THR A 175 -0.16 6.07 -15.10
C THR A 175 0.57 5.80 -16.42
N GLU A 176 0.18 4.75 -17.15
CA GLU A 176 0.55 4.55 -18.55
C GLU A 176 -0.64 4.87 -19.47
N PRO A 177 -0.43 5.44 -20.67
CA PRO A 177 -1.50 5.59 -21.65
C PRO A 177 -2.08 4.21 -22.01
N GLY A 178 -3.36 3.99 -21.69
CA GLY A 178 -4.08 2.76 -22.04
C GLY A 178 -4.18 1.69 -20.94
N GLU A 179 -3.60 1.89 -19.74
CA GLU A 179 -3.95 1.05 -18.59
C GLU A 179 -5.22 1.61 -17.91
N PRO A 180 -6.30 0.83 -17.75
CA PRO A 180 -7.41 1.25 -16.89
C PRO A 180 -6.84 1.53 -15.51
N GLY A 181 -7.11 2.73 -14.98
CA GLY A 181 -6.59 3.19 -13.69
C GLY A 181 -6.72 2.08 -12.67
N GLY A 182 -5.59 1.48 -12.30
CA GLY A 182 -5.59 0.28 -11.48
C GLY A 182 -6.30 0.56 -10.18
N ALA A 183 -7.38 -0.18 -9.92
CA ALA A 183 -8.08 -0.22 -8.64
C ALA A 183 -7.22 -0.83 -7.50
N GLY A 184 -5.95 -1.19 -7.78
CA GLY A 184 -4.92 -1.50 -6.79
C GLY A 184 -4.14 -0.25 -6.41
N GLY A 185 -4.85 0.81 -6.02
CA GLY A 185 -4.21 1.89 -5.28
C GLY A 185 -4.05 1.39 -3.87
N ALA A 186 -2.84 1.39 -3.34
CA ALA A 186 -2.62 1.09 -1.94
C ALA A 186 -2.96 2.32 -1.08
N GLY A 187 -4.16 2.86 -1.33
CA GLY A 187 -4.77 3.92 -0.57
C GLY A 187 -4.95 3.47 0.87
N GLY A 188 -4.62 4.33 1.82
CA GLY A 188 -5.14 4.15 3.18
C GLY A 188 -6.68 4.20 3.20
N PRO A 189 -7.31 3.76 4.31
CA PRO A 189 -8.76 3.77 4.44
C PRO A 189 -9.36 5.15 4.12
N GLY A 190 -10.40 5.20 3.29
CA GLY A 190 -11.14 6.43 2.94
C GLY A 190 -10.41 7.41 2.00
N LEU A 191 -9.18 7.11 1.56
CA LEU A 191 -8.41 7.99 0.67
C LEU A 191 -8.73 7.78 -0.82
N GLU A 192 -9.09 8.86 -1.49
CA GLU A 192 -9.38 8.92 -2.93
C GLU A 192 -8.35 9.78 -3.65
N VAL A 193 -8.30 9.74 -4.99
CA VAL A 193 -7.45 10.67 -5.75
C VAL A 193 -7.95 12.09 -5.49
N CYS A 194 -7.06 13.02 -5.15
CA CYS A 194 -7.47 14.40 -4.91
C CYS A 194 -8.05 15.00 -6.20
N GLU A 195 -9.25 15.55 -6.10
CA GLU A 195 -9.88 16.33 -7.15
C GLU A 195 -9.10 17.63 -7.38
N ASP A 196 -9.16 18.17 -8.59
CA ASP A 196 -8.57 19.49 -8.84
C ASP A 196 -9.38 20.58 -8.12
N GLY A 197 -8.68 21.53 -7.49
CA GLY A 197 -9.30 22.56 -6.66
C GLY A 197 -8.61 22.73 -5.31
N PRO A 198 -9.27 23.37 -4.34
CA PRO A 198 -8.70 23.61 -3.03
C PRO A 198 -8.61 22.31 -2.23
N ALA A 199 -7.53 22.18 -1.46
CA ALA A 199 -7.33 21.12 -0.49
C ALA A 199 -6.72 21.68 0.79
N PHE A 200 -7.15 21.11 1.91
CA PHE A 200 -6.61 21.40 3.22
C PHE A 200 -5.37 20.55 3.50
N TYR A 201 -4.28 21.20 3.91
CA TYR A 201 -3.08 20.55 4.41
C TYR A 201 -2.94 20.81 5.92
N PRO A 202 -3.49 19.94 6.77
CA PRO A 202 -3.74 20.26 8.17
C PRO A 202 -2.44 20.35 8.98
N PRO A 203 -2.21 21.42 9.75
CA PRO A 203 -1.13 21.47 10.72
C PRO A 203 -1.35 20.43 11.83
N PRO A 204 -0.27 19.82 12.37
CA PRO A 204 -0.38 19.03 13.59
C PRO A 204 -0.96 19.91 14.70
N GLN A 205 -1.77 19.33 15.58
CA GLN A 205 -2.30 20.07 16.73
C GLN A 205 -1.11 20.53 17.58
N GLN A 206 -0.96 21.84 17.76
CA GLN A 206 -0.03 22.36 18.77
C GLN A 206 -0.63 22.01 20.13
N THR A 207 0.07 21.19 20.90
CA THR A 207 -0.19 21.11 22.34
C THR A 207 -0.01 22.51 22.90
N ALA A 208 -1.10 23.10 23.42
CA ALA A 208 -1.02 24.36 24.14
C ALA A 208 0.00 24.20 25.30
N PRO A 209 0.86 25.21 25.56
CA PRO A 209 1.83 25.15 26.64
C PRO A 209 1.18 25.00 28.02
#